data_AF-A0A6J8DIQ1-F1
#
_entry.id   AF-A0A6J8DIQ1-F1
#
_cell.length_a   1.000
_cell.length_b   1.000
_cell.length_c   1.000
_cell.angle_alpha   90.00
_cell.angle_beta   90.00
_cell.angle_gamma   90.00
#
_symmetry.space_group_name_H-M   'P 1'
#
loop_
_entity.id
_entity.type
_entity.pdbx_description
1 polymer ?
#
loop_
_entity_poly.entity_id
_entity_poly.type
_entity_poly.pdbx_seq_one_letter_code
_entity_poly.pdbx_strand_id
1 'polypeptide(L)'
;MPQYCSVPGCRNSGGHKFPEEKELQLKWRVIIKRRDTTTKGLWKPGKHDVVCAAHFKDADYRVSGLLGSRKRLLPDAVPSLFLFRESSTPRSSKYSRRDDVDSSVVNNVQLEVEVGNEAEVKQECDDLGGIEPMHQEMGVQCTILGRFSIENLVNDPKRIQYYTSFRDYDHFMLFFNCLGPAVNELNYQCLSLTPKDQLFMCLMKLRQNKEGLELSFLFEVSESTVSKIVITWINFMYFQLKEINIWPSRDIVTDYMPDDFKYKFATTRVILDATETPIQKPSNVDV
;
A
#
# COMPACT_ATOMS: atom_id res chain seq x y z
N MET A 1 -36.75 15.11 13.28
CA MET A 1 -35.80 13.99 13.47
C MET A 1 -34.40 14.49 13.15
N PRO A 2 -33.38 14.19 13.98
CA PRO A 2 -31.99 14.57 13.69
C PRO A 2 -31.55 13.89 12.38
N GLN A 3 -31.01 14.69 11.46
CA GLN A 3 -30.51 14.18 10.19
C GLN A 3 -29.08 13.71 10.40
N TYR A 4 -28.83 12.41 10.25
CA TYR A 4 -27.49 11.84 10.37
C TYR A 4 -26.75 11.95 9.04
N CYS A 5 -25.42 12.04 9.10
CA CYS A 5 -24.59 12.07 7.91
C CYS A 5 -24.77 10.78 7.09
N SER A 6 -25.01 10.90 5.79
CA SER A 6 -25.16 9.77 4.87
C SER A 6 -23.86 9.05 4.55
N VAL A 7 -22.71 9.55 5.04
CA VAL A 7 -21.39 8.92 4.87
C VAL A 7 -21.25 7.71 5.79
N PRO A 8 -20.99 6.50 5.26
CA PRO A 8 -20.81 5.31 6.09
C PRO A 8 -19.68 5.50 7.11
N GLY A 9 -19.93 5.13 8.36
CA GLY A 9 -18.97 5.27 9.46
C GLY A 9 -18.91 6.66 10.11
N CYS A 10 -19.57 7.67 9.54
CA CYS A 10 -19.64 9.00 10.14
C CYS A 10 -20.73 9.07 11.23
N ARG A 11 -20.37 9.59 12.41
CA ARG A 11 -21.30 9.78 13.54
C ARG A 11 -21.84 11.21 13.67
N ASN A 12 -21.44 12.10 12.78
CA ASN A 12 -21.88 13.50 12.81
C ASN A 12 -23.36 13.63 12.41
N SER A 13 -24.01 14.65 12.95
CA SER A 13 -25.37 15.03 12.60
C SER A 13 -25.39 16.39 11.90
N GLY A 14 -26.42 16.60 11.08
CA GLY A 14 -26.56 17.79 10.25
C GLY A 14 -25.59 17.82 9.07
N GLY A 15 -25.79 18.81 8.19
CA GLY A 15 -24.94 18.96 7.01
C GLY A 15 -25.65 19.56 5.82
N HIS A 16 -25.01 19.40 4.68
CA HIS A 16 -25.48 19.86 3.38
C HIS A 16 -26.35 18.79 2.72
N LYS A 17 -27.49 19.22 2.18
CA LYS A 17 -28.35 18.33 1.37
C LYS A 17 -27.68 17.99 0.05
N PHE A 18 -28.04 16.86 -0.51
CA PHE A 18 -27.58 16.46 -1.83
C PHE A 18 -28.01 17.49 -2.90
N PRO A 19 -27.14 17.79 -3.89
CA PRO A 19 -27.47 18.69 -4.99
C PRO A 19 -28.68 18.21 -5.80
N GLU A 20 -29.44 19.14 -6.38
CA GLU A 20 -30.54 18.85 -7.31
C GLU A 20 -30.03 18.45 -8.70
N GLU A 21 -28.83 18.93 -9.06
CA GLU A 21 -28.15 18.57 -10.31
C GLU A 21 -27.75 17.09 -10.30
N LYS A 22 -28.27 16.34 -11.28
CA LYS A 22 -28.14 14.88 -11.35
C LYS A 22 -26.69 14.39 -11.43
N GLU A 23 -25.84 15.12 -12.16
CA GLU A 23 -24.44 14.73 -12.36
C GLU A 23 -23.60 14.91 -11.09
N LEU A 24 -23.74 16.06 -10.42
CA LEU A 24 -23.04 16.32 -9.16
C LEU A 24 -23.56 15.42 -8.04
N GLN A 25 -24.87 15.18 -8.01
CA GLN A 25 -25.47 14.21 -7.09
C GLN A 25 -24.92 12.80 -7.32
N LEU A 26 -24.72 12.38 -8.58
CA LEU A 26 -24.09 11.09 -8.90
C LEU A 26 -22.63 11.05 -8.43
N LYS A 27 -21.86 12.12 -8.64
CA LYS A 27 -20.48 12.24 -8.13
C LYS A 27 -20.43 12.04 -6.62
N TRP A 28 -21.29 12.73 -5.86
CA TRP A 28 -21.37 12.57 -4.40
C TRP A 28 -21.68 11.12 -4.00
N ARG A 29 -22.65 10.47 -4.67
CA ARG A 29 -23.03 9.08 -4.38
C ARG A 29 -21.88 8.10 -4.63
N VAL A 30 -21.17 8.27 -5.75
CA VAL A 30 -20.02 7.44 -6.12
C VAL A 30 -18.88 7.59 -5.11
N ILE A 31 -18.61 8.81 -4.65
CA ILE A 31 -17.51 9.05 -3.69
C ILE A 31 -17.88 8.49 -2.29
N ILE A 32 -19.13 8.65 -1.86
CA ILE A 32 -19.61 8.15 -0.56
C ILE A 32 -19.63 6.61 -0.50
N LYS A 33 -19.73 5.94 -1.65
CA LYS A 33 -19.72 4.46 -1.81
C LYS A 33 -20.71 3.70 -0.90
N ARG A 34 -21.80 4.35 -0.48
CA ARG A 34 -22.88 3.70 0.27
C ARG A 34 -23.63 2.73 -0.65
N ARG A 35 -23.73 1.45 -0.22
CA ARG A 35 -24.52 0.44 -0.92
C ARG A 35 -25.96 0.42 -0.40
N ASP A 36 -26.90 0.21 -1.31
CA ASP A 36 -28.29 -0.04 -0.96
C ASP A 36 -28.41 -1.44 -0.35
N THR A 37 -29.10 -1.54 0.79
CA THR A 37 -29.33 -2.79 1.50
C THR A 37 -30.21 -3.76 0.71
N THR A 38 -31.11 -3.23 -0.13
CA THR A 38 -32.10 -4.05 -0.85
C THR A 38 -31.60 -4.46 -2.23
N THR A 39 -31.04 -3.53 -2.99
CA THR A 39 -30.64 -3.77 -4.39
C THR A 39 -29.16 -4.14 -4.55
N LYS A 40 -28.35 -4.05 -3.47
CA LYS A 40 -26.88 -4.19 -3.46
C LYS A 40 -26.12 -3.25 -4.42
N GLY A 41 -26.83 -2.37 -5.13
CA GLY A 41 -26.29 -1.36 -6.03
C GLY A 41 -26.00 -0.03 -5.35
N LEU A 42 -25.70 0.99 -6.16
CA LEU A 42 -25.40 2.34 -5.68
C LEU A 42 -26.65 2.98 -5.05
N TRP A 43 -26.62 3.21 -3.74
CA TRP A 43 -27.74 3.79 -2.99
C TRP A 43 -28.18 5.15 -3.54
N LYS A 44 -29.49 5.45 -3.46
CA LYS A 44 -30.08 6.72 -3.90
C LYS A 44 -30.49 7.57 -2.69
N PRO A 45 -30.03 8.83 -2.58
CA PRO A 45 -30.38 9.71 -1.47
C PRO A 45 -31.85 10.12 -1.53
N GLY A 46 -32.49 10.12 -0.37
CA GLY A 46 -33.82 10.66 -0.15
C GLY A 46 -33.80 12.15 0.25
N LYS A 47 -34.98 12.72 0.47
CA LYS A 47 -35.19 14.16 0.75
C LYS A 47 -34.50 14.68 2.03
N HIS A 48 -34.14 13.77 2.91
CA HIS A 48 -33.64 14.05 4.25
C HIS A 48 -32.16 13.70 4.42
N ASP A 49 -31.56 13.05 3.42
CA ASP A 49 -30.16 12.68 3.44
C ASP A 49 -29.23 13.90 3.30
N VAL A 50 -28.20 13.94 4.13
CA VAL A 50 -27.26 15.06 4.22
C VAL A 50 -25.83 14.56 4.43
N VAL A 51 -24.84 15.36 4.02
CA VAL A 51 -23.42 15.12 4.27
C VAL A 51 -22.87 16.22 5.17
N CYS A 52 -22.27 15.86 6.30
CA CYS A 52 -21.76 16.83 7.27
C CYS A 52 -20.55 17.61 6.74
N ALA A 53 -20.29 18.78 7.34
CA ALA A 53 -19.23 19.70 6.93
C ALA A 53 -17.82 19.10 6.99
N ALA A 54 -17.59 18.10 7.85
CA ALA A 54 -16.29 17.45 8.03
C ALA A 54 -15.80 16.69 6.78
N HIS A 55 -16.67 16.44 5.81
CA HIS A 55 -16.30 15.77 4.56
C HIS A 55 -15.88 16.72 3.43
N PHE A 56 -15.94 18.03 3.65
CA PHE A 56 -15.57 19.06 2.67
C PHE A 56 -14.36 19.86 3.17
N LYS A 57 -13.53 20.32 2.24
CA LYS A 57 -12.39 21.20 2.57
C LYS A 57 -12.91 22.61 2.82
N ASP A 58 -12.19 23.41 3.61
CA ASP A 58 -12.59 24.80 3.84
C ASP A 58 -12.62 25.65 2.54
N ALA A 59 -11.85 25.27 1.53
CA ALA A 59 -11.86 25.88 0.19
C ALA A 59 -13.15 25.60 -0.61
N ASP A 60 -13.92 24.56 -0.25
CA ASP A 60 -15.16 24.18 -0.94
C ASP A 60 -16.36 25.06 -0.53
N TYR A 61 -16.15 26.02 0.36
CA TYR A 61 -17.18 26.93 0.87
C TYR A 61 -17.09 28.30 0.23
N ARG A 62 -18.26 28.90 -0.02
CA ARG A 62 -18.37 30.30 -0.43
C ARG A 62 -17.85 31.20 0.70
N VAL A 63 -17.03 32.18 0.34
CA VAL A 63 -16.60 33.24 1.26
C VAL A 63 -17.82 34.03 1.72
N SER A 64 -18.31 33.76 2.93
CA SER A 64 -19.48 34.44 3.49
C SER A 64 -19.00 35.59 4.37
N GLY A 65 -19.17 36.83 3.91
CA GLY A 65 -18.59 38.04 4.50
C GLY A 65 -19.25 38.58 5.79
N LEU A 66 -20.01 37.79 6.55
CA LEU A 66 -20.63 38.28 7.80
C LEU A 66 -20.67 37.19 8.89
N LEU A 67 -20.25 37.59 10.09
CA LEU A 67 -20.19 36.80 11.31
C LEU A 67 -21.57 36.14 11.59
N GLY A 68 -21.63 34.81 11.59
CA GLY A 68 -22.85 34.05 11.94
C GLY A 68 -23.69 33.52 10.76
N SER A 69 -23.27 33.71 9.50
CA SER A 69 -23.95 33.10 8.35
C SER A 69 -23.67 31.60 8.25
N ARG A 70 -24.71 30.78 7.96
CA ARG A 70 -24.53 29.34 7.67
C ARG A 70 -23.58 29.18 6.47
N LYS A 71 -22.48 28.45 6.65
CA LYS A 71 -21.53 28.09 5.58
C LYS A 71 -22.29 27.42 4.43
N ARG A 72 -22.07 27.88 3.19
CA ARG A 72 -22.68 27.32 1.97
C ARG A 72 -21.58 26.81 1.04
N LEU A 73 -21.79 25.64 0.46
CA LEU A 73 -20.86 25.04 -0.50
C LEU A 73 -20.87 25.80 -1.84
N LEU A 74 -19.75 25.72 -2.55
CA LEU A 74 -19.67 26.09 -3.95
C LEU A 74 -20.53 25.16 -4.82
N PRO A 75 -21.00 25.62 -6.01
CA PRO A 75 -21.88 24.84 -6.88
C PRO A 75 -21.28 23.49 -7.31
N ASP A 76 -19.96 23.37 -7.38
CA ASP A 76 -19.19 22.23 -7.86
C ASP A 76 -18.50 21.43 -6.74
N ALA A 77 -18.71 21.84 -5.48
CA ALA A 77 -18.09 21.20 -4.32
C ALA A 77 -18.49 19.73 -4.20
N VAL A 78 -17.50 18.87 -3.93
CA VAL A 78 -17.70 17.44 -3.67
C VAL A 78 -17.07 17.06 -2.33
N PRO A 79 -17.68 16.16 -1.56
CA PRO A 79 -17.06 15.66 -0.34
C PRO A 79 -15.78 14.93 -0.75
N SER A 80 -14.65 15.28 -0.14
CA SER A 80 -13.33 14.77 -0.49
C SER A 80 -12.54 14.25 0.72
N LEU A 81 -13.06 14.45 1.94
CA LEU A 81 -12.43 14.00 3.18
C LEU A 81 -13.23 12.84 3.78
N PHE A 82 -12.77 11.61 3.56
CA PHE A 82 -13.38 10.41 4.15
C PHE A 82 -12.38 9.71 5.06
N LEU A 83 -12.59 9.79 6.37
CA LEU A 83 -11.95 8.90 7.34
C LEU A 83 -12.78 7.60 7.41
N PHE A 84 -12.60 6.70 6.45
CA PHE A 84 -13.26 5.40 6.52
C PHE A 84 -12.56 4.54 7.58
N ARG A 85 -13.22 4.36 8.73
CA ARG A 85 -12.88 3.31 9.71
C ARG A 85 -13.30 1.97 9.11
N GLU A 86 -12.34 1.09 8.85
CA GLU A 86 -12.61 -0.28 8.41
C GLU A 86 -13.46 -1.01 9.45
N SER A 87 -14.65 -1.44 9.07
CA SER A 87 -15.43 -2.44 9.80
C SER A 87 -15.85 -3.55 8.84
N SER A 88 -15.29 -4.73 9.11
CA SER A 88 -15.49 -6.06 8.53
C SER A 88 -16.97 -6.52 8.59
N THR A 89 -17.50 -7.50 7.85
CA THR A 89 -17.07 -8.73 7.15
C THR A 89 -18.12 -9.09 6.06
N PRO A 90 -17.89 -10.07 5.17
CA PRO A 90 -19.00 -10.95 4.79
C PRO A 90 -18.79 -12.43 5.16
N ARG A 91 -19.84 -12.95 5.79
CA ARG A 91 -20.20 -14.35 6.03
C ARG A 91 -19.97 -15.25 4.82
N SER A 92 -19.49 -16.46 5.14
CA SER A 92 -19.53 -17.62 4.27
C SER A 92 -20.97 -18.04 3.94
N SER A 93 -21.23 -18.35 2.68
CA SER A 93 -22.26 -19.33 2.30
C SER A 93 -21.97 -19.94 0.94
N LYS A 94 -21.78 -21.25 0.99
CA LYS A 94 -21.63 -22.27 -0.06
C LYS A 94 -22.46 -22.02 -1.32
N TYR A 95 -21.87 -22.25 -2.49
CA TYR A 95 -22.55 -22.87 -3.63
C TYR A 95 -21.64 -23.94 -4.24
N SER A 96 -22.21 -25.13 -4.38
CA SER A 96 -21.63 -26.33 -4.98
C SER A 96 -22.09 -26.49 -6.43
N ARG A 97 -21.24 -27.16 -7.22
CA ARG A 97 -21.49 -27.88 -8.51
C ARG A 97 -21.82 -27.01 -9.72
N ARG A 98 -21.51 -27.37 -10.95
CA ARG A 98 -20.64 -28.33 -11.70
C ARG A 98 -20.89 -27.90 -13.16
N ASP A 99 -19.89 -27.97 -14.03
CA ASP A 99 -20.01 -28.52 -15.40
C ASP A 99 -18.62 -28.58 -16.06
N ASP A 100 -18.42 -29.68 -16.78
CA ASP A 100 -17.20 -30.22 -17.36
C ASP A 100 -16.65 -29.45 -18.58
N VAL A 101 -15.35 -29.57 -18.86
CA VAL A 101 -14.75 -30.15 -20.09
C VAL A 101 -13.20 -30.08 -20.04
N ASP A 102 -12.60 -31.06 -20.70
CA ASP A 102 -11.32 -31.76 -20.54
C ASP A 102 -10.04 -31.12 -21.13
N SER A 103 -8.90 -31.63 -20.60
CA SER A 103 -7.56 -31.81 -21.18
C SER A 103 -6.61 -30.63 -21.42
N SER A 104 -5.59 -30.52 -20.55
CA SER A 104 -4.24 -31.09 -20.78
C SER A 104 -3.09 -30.22 -20.23
N VAL A 105 -2.39 -30.82 -19.25
CA VAL A 105 -0.92 -30.88 -19.10
C VAL A 105 -0.13 -29.63 -18.61
N VAL A 106 0.29 -29.81 -17.35
CA VAL A 106 1.50 -29.41 -16.58
C VAL A 106 1.79 -27.99 -16.05
N ASN A 107 1.82 -27.99 -14.70
CA ASN A 107 2.82 -27.45 -13.77
C ASN A 107 2.69 -26.01 -13.25
N ASN A 108 1.84 -25.88 -12.22
CA ASN A 108 1.95 -24.88 -11.17
C ASN A 108 2.75 -25.44 -9.98
N VAL A 109 3.67 -24.65 -9.44
CA VAL A 109 4.15 -24.79 -8.06
C VAL A 109 3.47 -23.70 -7.24
N GLN A 110 2.50 -24.11 -6.41
CA GLN A 110 1.98 -23.34 -5.29
C GLN A 110 2.83 -23.69 -4.06
N LEU A 111 3.26 -22.70 -3.29
CA LEU A 111 3.61 -22.91 -1.88
C LEU A 111 2.52 -22.28 -1.02
N GLU A 112 1.68 -23.14 -0.46
CA GLU A 112 0.89 -22.87 0.73
C GLU A 112 1.73 -23.26 1.96
N VAL A 113 1.67 -22.45 3.02
CA VAL A 113 2.09 -22.87 4.36
C VAL A 113 0.94 -22.58 5.30
N GLU A 114 0.30 -23.66 5.76
CA GLU A 114 -0.53 -23.68 6.95
C GLU A 114 0.37 -23.81 8.20
N VAL A 115 0.10 -23.01 9.23
CA VAL A 115 0.49 -23.33 10.62
C VAL A 115 -0.72 -23.06 11.52
N GLY A 116 -1.08 -24.07 12.31
CA GLY A 116 -2.29 -24.11 13.14
C GLY A 116 -2.22 -23.31 14.44
N ASN A 117 -3.44 -22.95 14.88
CA ASN A 117 -4.05 -22.81 16.23
C ASN A 117 -3.12 -22.98 17.45
N GLU A 118 -3.25 -22.25 18.57
CA GLU A 118 -4.39 -21.56 19.19
C GLU A 118 -3.84 -20.67 20.34
N ALA A 119 -4.33 -19.44 20.49
CA ALA A 119 -4.56 -18.78 21.79
C ALA A 119 -5.26 -17.43 21.55
N GLU A 120 -6.54 -17.36 21.94
CA GLU A 120 -7.28 -16.10 22.04
C GLU A 120 -6.64 -15.20 23.11
N VAL A 121 -6.01 -14.11 22.68
CA VAL A 121 -5.72 -12.97 23.56
C VAL A 121 -6.69 -11.85 23.19
N LYS A 122 -7.59 -11.54 24.13
CA LYS A 122 -8.49 -10.39 24.06
C LYS A 122 -7.64 -9.11 24.07
N GLN A 123 -7.83 -8.23 23.10
CA GLN A 123 -7.18 -6.93 23.10
C GLN A 123 -8.14 -5.88 23.67
N GLU A 124 -7.93 -5.53 24.94
CA GLU A 124 -8.24 -4.22 25.49
C GLU A 124 -7.44 -3.16 24.73
N CYS A 125 -8.08 -2.06 24.35
CA CYS A 125 -7.42 -0.89 23.82
C CYS A 125 -7.13 0.07 24.99
N ASP A 126 -5.88 0.11 25.44
CA ASP A 126 -5.43 1.19 26.30
C ASP A 126 -5.36 2.49 25.50
N ASP A 127 -6.15 3.44 25.97
CA ASP A 127 -6.12 4.85 25.65
C ASP A 127 -4.80 5.47 26.14
N LEU A 128 -4.02 6.01 25.22
CA LEU A 128 -2.99 6.99 25.55
C LEU A 128 -3.32 8.29 24.83
N GLY A 129 -4.30 9.01 25.39
CA GLY A 129 -4.02 10.23 26.14
C GLY A 129 -3.08 11.22 25.47
N GLY A 130 -3.64 12.34 25.02
CA GLY A 130 -2.88 13.47 24.50
C GLY A 130 -1.86 14.00 25.50
N ILE A 131 -0.68 14.34 25.00
CA ILE A 131 0.33 15.09 25.73
C ILE A 131 0.55 16.40 24.95
N GLU A 132 0.06 17.50 25.49
CA GLU A 132 0.55 18.84 25.13
C GLU A 132 1.99 18.98 25.66
N PRO A 133 2.97 19.49 24.88
CA PRO A 133 4.23 19.91 25.45
C PRO A 133 4.22 21.43 25.65
N MET A 134 4.20 21.84 26.90
CA MET A 134 4.68 23.15 27.32
C MET A 134 5.86 22.91 28.28
N HIS A 135 6.94 23.67 28.06
CA HIS A 135 8.16 23.90 28.85
C HIS A 135 9.46 23.43 28.19
N GLN A 136 10.31 24.43 28.01
CA GLN A 136 11.64 24.47 27.41
C GLN A 136 12.66 24.27 28.53
N GLU A 137 13.61 23.34 28.37
CA GLU A 137 14.99 23.49 28.87
C GLU A 137 15.92 22.39 28.33
N MET A 138 17.21 22.74 28.26
CA MET A 138 18.25 22.20 27.39
C MET A 138 18.57 20.72 27.61
N GLY A 139 18.40 19.91 26.56
CA GLY A 139 18.85 18.52 26.48
C GLY A 139 19.23 18.19 25.04
N VAL A 140 20.25 17.34 24.86
CA VAL A 140 20.71 16.82 23.56
C VAL A 140 19.53 16.54 22.63
N GLN A 141 19.53 17.19 21.46
CA GLN A 141 18.44 17.13 20.50
C GLN A 141 18.36 15.74 19.88
N CYS A 142 17.82 14.76 20.60
CA CYS A 142 17.09 13.68 19.95
C CYS A 142 15.83 14.33 19.39
N THR A 143 15.91 14.81 18.15
CA THR A 143 14.69 14.92 17.35
C THR A 143 14.05 13.54 17.41
N ILE A 144 12.86 13.46 18.01
CA ILE A 144 11.93 12.36 17.76
C ILE A 144 11.88 12.29 16.23
N LEU A 145 12.63 11.36 15.65
CA LEU A 145 12.66 11.17 14.21
C LEU A 145 11.26 10.68 13.91
N GLY A 146 10.38 11.59 13.52
CA GLY A 146 9.08 11.22 13.00
C GLY A 146 9.28 10.15 11.94
N ARG A 147 8.30 9.25 11.84
CA ARG A 147 8.24 8.14 10.90
C ARG A 147 9.29 8.16 9.78
N PHE A 148 10.13 7.13 9.76
CA PHE A 148 11.18 7.00 8.77
C PHE A 148 10.59 7.05 7.35
N SER A 149 11.08 7.96 6.53
CA SER A 149 10.57 8.22 5.18
C SER A 149 11.72 8.58 4.25
N ILE A 150 11.59 8.18 2.99
CA ILE A 150 12.56 8.52 1.95
C ILE A 150 12.62 10.04 1.69
N GLU A 151 11.51 10.76 1.92
CA GLU A 151 11.47 12.21 1.75
C GLU A 151 12.33 12.95 2.78
N ASN A 152 12.55 12.35 3.95
CA ASN A 152 13.45 12.90 4.97
C ASN A 152 14.94 12.71 4.62
N LEU A 153 15.26 11.94 3.57
CA LEU A 153 16.62 11.60 3.17
C LEU A 153 17.08 12.29 1.88
N VAL A 154 16.27 13.19 1.30
CA VAL A 154 16.56 13.86 0.02
C VAL A 154 17.96 14.49 -0.01
N ASN A 155 18.38 15.11 1.10
CA ASN A 155 19.67 15.79 1.21
C ASN A 155 20.78 14.92 1.84
N ASP A 156 20.54 13.62 2.03
CA ASP A 156 21.51 12.67 2.60
C ASP A 156 21.77 11.50 1.64
N PRO A 157 22.59 11.71 0.59
CA PRO A 157 22.91 10.67 -0.38
C PRO A 157 23.63 9.49 0.28
N LYS A 158 24.38 9.71 1.37
CA LYS A 158 25.07 8.62 2.09
C LYS A 158 24.08 7.65 2.70
N ARG A 159 23.01 8.14 3.33
CA ARG A 159 21.95 7.27 3.86
C ARG A 159 21.19 6.57 2.74
N ILE A 160 20.84 7.25 1.66
CA ILE A 160 20.18 6.60 0.51
C ILE A 160 21.05 5.49 -0.06
N GLN A 161 22.33 5.78 -0.25
CA GLN A 161 23.35 4.82 -0.69
C GLN A 161 23.75 3.83 0.39
N TYR A 162 23.25 3.90 1.63
CA TYR A 162 23.37 2.84 2.63
C TYR A 162 22.11 1.96 2.68
N TYR A 163 20.93 2.54 2.43
CA TYR A 163 19.66 1.83 2.50
C TYR A 163 19.24 1.13 1.20
N THR A 164 19.51 1.70 0.02
CA THR A 164 18.88 1.27 -1.26
C THR A 164 19.84 0.85 -2.38
N SER A 165 21.13 1.12 -2.20
CA SER A 165 22.23 1.02 -3.17
C SER A 165 22.21 2.09 -4.25
N PHE A 166 21.19 2.95 -4.28
CA PHE A 166 21.16 4.10 -5.17
C PHE A 166 22.09 5.21 -4.70
N ARG A 167 22.57 5.99 -5.67
CA ARG A 167 23.61 7.02 -5.45
C ARG A 167 23.08 8.19 -4.62
N ASP A 168 21.84 8.57 -4.87
CA ASP A 168 21.16 9.74 -4.33
C ASP A 168 19.63 9.58 -4.50
N TYR A 169 18.89 10.59 -4.07
CA TYR A 169 17.44 10.63 -4.15
C TYR A 169 16.93 10.64 -5.60
N ASP A 170 17.63 11.31 -6.51
CA ASP A 170 17.23 11.38 -7.91
C ASP A 170 17.33 10.02 -8.60
N HIS A 171 18.35 9.22 -8.30
CA HIS A 171 18.46 7.84 -8.77
C HIS A 171 17.32 6.96 -8.20
N PHE A 172 16.99 7.12 -6.91
CA PHE A 172 15.83 6.43 -6.34
C PHE A 172 14.52 6.82 -7.05
N MET A 173 14.30 8.12 -7.28
CA MET A 173 13.11 8.61 -7.96
C MET A 173 13.05 8.20 -9.43
N LEU A 174 14.19 8.18 -10.12
CA LEU A 174 14.29 7.66 -11.48
C LEU A 174 13.81 6.21 -11.54
N PHE A 175 14.32 5.35 -10.63
CA PHE A 175 13.88 3.97 -10.55
C PHE A 175 12.38 3.86 -10.22
N PHE A 176 11.90 4.62 -9.23
CA PHE A 176 10.47 4.65 -8.87
C PHE A 176 9.59 5.04 -10.07
N ASN A 177 10.00 6.04 -10.84
CA ASN A 177 9.27 6.49 -12.03
C ASN A 177 9.30 5.46 -13.17
N CYS A 178 10.39 4.69 -13.32
CA CYS A 178 10.46 3.59 -14.28
C CYS A 178 9.45 2.47 -14.01
N LEU A 179 9.01 2.30 -12.76
CA LEU A 179 7.98 1.31 -12.40
C LEU A 179 6.57 1.72 -12.86
N GLY A 180 6.39 2.96 -13.31
CA GLY A 180 5.15 3.46 -13.91
C GLY A 180 4.00 3.73 -12.92
N PRO A 181 2.83 4.16 -13.43
CA PRO A 181 1.71 4.61 -12.57
C PRO A 181 1.07 3.47 -11.76
N ALA A 182 1.27 2.22 -12.15
CA ALA A 182 0.74 1.03 -11.49
C ALA A 182 1.24 0.85 -10.04
N VAL A 183 2.29 1.59 -9.63
CA VAL A 183 2.74 1.67 -8.23
C VAL A 183 1.65 2.15 -7.27
N ASN A 184 0.61 2.84 -7.77
CA ASN A 184 -0.52 3.32 -6.98
C ASN A 184 -1.68 2.31 -6.90
N GLU A 185 -1.63 1.22 -7.66
CA GLU A 185 -2.71 0.26 -7.84
C GLU A 185 -2.28 -1.16 -7.46
N LEU A 186 -1.44 -1.27 -6.41
CA LEU A 186 -0.96 -2.55 -5.91
C LEU A 186 -2.10 -3.37 -5.28
N ASN A 187 -1.99 -4.70 -5.37
CA ASN A 187 -2.97 -5.65 -4.82
C ASN A 187 -3.18 -5.48 -3.30
N TYR A 188 -2.12 -5.11 -2.58
CA TYR A 188 -2.19 -4.71 -1.19
C TYR A 188 -1.94 -3.20 -1.09
N GLN A 189 -2.85 -2.48 -0.44
CA GLN A 189 -2.75 -1.04 -0.26
C GLN A 189 -2.56 -0.72 1.22
N CYS A 190 -1.37 -0.22 1.56
CA CYS A 190 -1.12 0.38 2.87
C CYS A 190 -1.40 1.88 2.79
N LEU A 191 -2.48 2.34 3.42
CA LEU A 191 -2.83 3.77 3.45
C LEU A 191 -1.92 4.60 4.36
N SER A 192 -1.24 3.92 5.30
CA SER A 192 -0.33 4.59 6.22
C SER A 192 0.97 5.01 5.50
N LEU A 193 1.45 4.28 4.50
CA LEU A 193 2.72 4.57 3.82
C LEU A 193 2.51 5.02 2.38
N THR A 194 3.25 6.05 1.97
CA THR A 194 3.30 6.44 0.55
C THR A 194 3.91 5.31 -0.29
N PRO A 195 3.55 5.17 -1.58
CA PRO A 195 4.20 4.17 -2.45
C PRO A 195 5.74 4.30 -2.48
N LYS A 196 6.27 5.52 -2.37
CA LYS A 196 7.72 5.75 -2.29
C LYS A 196 8.31 5.14 -1.02
N ASP A 197 7.68 5.34 0.14
CA ASP A 197 8.15 4.76 1.40
C ASP A 197 8.00 3.24 1.43
N GLN A 198 6.95 2.70 0.81
CA GLN A 198 6.78 1.27 0.66
C GLN A 198 7.89 0.65 -0.21
N LEU A 199 8.21 1.28 -1.35
CA LEU A 199 9.35 0.87 -2.17
C LEU A 199 10.66 0.96 -1.38
N PHE A 200 10.86 2.07 -0.67
CA PHE A 200 12.05 2.30 0.13
C PHE A 200 12.23 1.22 1.21
N MET A 201 11.18 0.87 1.94
CA MET A 201 11.17 -0.26 2.89
C MET A 201 11.54 -1.58 2.20
N CYS A 202 10.96 -1.85 1.02
CA CYS A 202 11.27 -3.06 0.26
C CYS A 202 12.75 -3.11 -0.14
N LEU A 203 13.32 -2.01 -0.63
CA LEU A 203 14.75 -1.94 -1.00
C LEU A 203 15.68 -2.07 0.21
N MET A 204 15.30 -1.50 1.36
CA MET A 204 16.02 -1.71 2.61
C MET A 204 16.08 -3.19 3.00
N LYS A 205 14.94 -3.89 2.87
CA LYS A 205 14.86 -5.33 3.14
C LYS A 205 15.74 -6.12 2.17
N LEU A 206 15.65 -5.85 0.86
CA LEU A 206 16.42 -6.57 -0.16
C LEU A 206 17.93 -6.36 -0.02
N ARG A 207 18.35 -5.12 0.28
CA ARG A 207 19.77 -4.79 0.36
C ARG A 207 20.43 -5.32 1.62
N GLN A 208 19.80 -5.12 2.77
CA GLN A 208 20.43 -5.33 4.07
C GLN A 208 19.88 -6.54 4.81
N ASN A 209 18.87 -7.21 4.27
CA ASN A 209 18.14 -8.27 4.94
C ASN A 209 17.65 -7.88 6.35
N LYS A 210 17.25 -6.61 6.54
CA LYS A 210 16.77 -6.10 7.85
C LYS A 210 15.62 -6.93 8.40
N GLU A 211 15.58 -7.14 9.70
CA GLU A 211 14.48 -7.86 10.35
C GLU A 211 13.14 -7.14 10.14
N GLY A 212 12.05 -7.92 10.00
CA GLY A 212 10.71 -7.37 9.84
C GLY A 212 10.31 -6.49 11.03
N LEU A 213 10.71 -6.91 12.23
CA LEU A 213 10.51 -6.17 13.47
C LEU A 213 11.21 -4.81 13.47
N GLU A 214 12.47 -4.72 13.02
CA GLU A 214 13.19 -3.43 12.93
C GLU A 214 12.50 -2.48 11.95
N LEU A 215 12.09 -2.98 10.78
CA LEU A 215 11.35 -2.20 9.78
C LEU A 215 9.99 -1.74 10.33
N SER A 216 9.35 -2.54 11.19
CA SER A 216 8.08 -2.21 11.84
C SER A 216 8.23 -0.96 12.73
N PHE A 217 9.33 -0.88 13.49
CA PHE A 217 9.65 0.28 14.32
C PHE A 217 10.00 1.51 13.50
N LEU A 218 10.85 1.35 12.48
CA LEU A 218 11.29 2.49 11.64
C LEU A 218 10.12 3.17 10.93
N PHE A 219 9.19 2.39 10.38
CA PHE A 219 8.08 2.89 9.57
C PHE A 219 6.76 3.00 10.34
N GLU A 220 6.76 2.75 11.65
CA GLU A 220 5.59 2.82 12.52
C GLU A 220 4.38 2.03 11.96
N VAL A 221 4.62 0.77 11.59
CA VAL A 221 3.60 -0.18 11.10
C VAL A 221 3.78 -1.52 11.79
N SER A 222 2.77 -2.40 11.72
CA SER A 222 2.93 -3.76 12.25
C SER A 222 3.91 -4.58 11.41
N GLU A 223 4.60 -5.55 12.01
CA GLU A 223 5.47 -6.50 11.29
C GLU A 223 4.69 -7.26 10.21
N SER A 224 3.41 -7.59 10.46
CA SER A 224 2.52 -8.18 9.47
C SER A 224 2.28 -7.26 8.26
N THR A 225 2.27 -5.94 8.45
CA THR A 225 2.17 -4.95 7.37
C THR A 225 3.46 -4.89 6.58
N VAL A 226 4.62 -4.90 7.25
CA VAL A 226 5.94 -4.98 6.59
C VAL A 226 6.00 -6.18 5.66
N SER A 227 5.63 -7.37 6.15
CA SER A 227 5.64 -8.61 5.35
C SER A 227 4.77 -8.48 4.09
N LYS A 228 3.52 -8.00 4.24
CA LYS A 228 2.60 -7.78 3.11
C LYS A 228 3.14 -6.77 2.10
N ILE A 229 3.73 -5.66 2.56
CA ILE A 229 4.35 -4.65 1.70
C ILE A 229 5.49 -5.27 0.90
N VAL A 230 6.45 -5.91 1.58
CA VAL A 230 7.63 -6.50 0.94
C VAL A 230 7.23 -7.52 -0.12
N ILE A 231 6.33 -8.46 0.21
CA ILE A 231 5.87 -9.49 -0.74
C ILE A 231 5.17 -8.84 -1.95
N THR A 232 4.31 -7.86 -1.71
CA THR A 232 3.56 -7.18 -2.77
C THR A 232 4.50 -6.43 -3.71
N TRP A 233 5.48 -5.70 -3.17
CA TRP A 233 6.45 -4.95 -3.96
C TRP A 233 7.43 -5.84 -4.72
N ILE A 234 7.89 -6.95 -4.14
CA ILE A 234 8.73 -7.93 -4.85
C ILE A 234 7.98 -8.52 -6.05
N ASN A 235 6.74 -8.97 -5.85
CA ASN A 235 5.93 -9.52 -6.94
C ASN A 235 5.66 -8.48 -8.03
N PHE A 236 5.33 -7.24 -7.63
CA PHE A 236 5.14 -6.15 -8.57
C PHE A 236 6.41 -5.83 -9.37
N MET A 237 7.55 -5.64 -8.69
CA MET A 237 8.84 -5.39 -9.35
C MET A 237 9.25 -6.53 -10.26
N TYR A 238 8.98 -7.79 -9.89
CA TYR A 238 9.19 -8.93 -10.77
C TYR A 238 8.40 -8.77 -12.07
N PHE A 239 7.10 -8.48 -12.01
CA PHE A 239 6.31 -8.31 -13.23
C PHE A 239 6.71 -7.11 -14.07
N GLN A 240 7.19 -6.02 -13.45
CA GLN A 240 7.67 -4.84 -14.18
C GLN A 240 9.05 -5.03 -14.81
N LEU A 241 9.93 -5.80 -14.16
CA LEU A 241 11.34 -5.92 -14.55
C LEU A 241 11.67 -7.25 -15.24
N LYS A 242 10.75 -8.22 -15.29
CA LYS A 242 10.98 -9.56 -15.89
C LYS A 242 11.41 -9.52 -17.35
N GLU A 243 11.04 -8.47 -18.09
CA GLU A 243 11.39 -8.32 -19.51
C GLU A 243 12.81 -7.79 -19.71
N ILE A 244 13.46 -7.32 -18.64
CA ILE A 244 14.86 -6.92 -18.69
C ILE A 244 15.70 -8.18 -18.82
N ASN A 245 16.07 -8.50 -20.07
CA ASN A 245 17.04 -9.55 -20.32
C ASN A 245 18.43 -9.08 -19.88
N ILE A 246 18.83 -9.44 -18.65
CA ILE A 246 20.17 -9.18 -18.12
C ILE A 246 21.23 -10.10 -18.72
N TRP A 247 20.82 -11.15 -19.44
CA TRP A 247 21.74 -12.13 -20.02
C TRP A 247 22.10 -11.73 -21.46
N PRO A 248 23.40 -11.61 -21.80
CA PRO A 248 23.82 -11.39 -23.18
C PRO A 248 23.35 -12.55 -24.08
N SER A 249 23.23 -12.31 -25.39
CA SER A 249 22.89 -13.36 -26.35
C SER A 249 24.03 -14.39 -26.47
N ARG A 250 23.72 -15.58 -27.00
CA ARG A 250 24.73 -16.64 -27.17
C ARG A 250 25.86 -16.20 -28.08
N ASP A 251 25.53 -15.47 -29.13
CA ASP A 251 26.49 -14.99 -30.11
C ASP A 251 27.47 -14.01 -29.45
N ILE A 252 26.95 -13.03 -28.70
CA ILE A 252 27.79 -12.09 -27.93
C ILE A 252 28.71 -12.84 -26.97
N VAL A 253 28.21 -13.84 -26.23
CA VAL A 253 29.09 -14.59 -25.32
C VAL A 253 30.18 -15.35 -26.10
N THR A 254 29.84 -15.89 -27.27
CA THR A 254 30.78 -16.69 -28.08
C THR A 254 31.85 -15.82 -28.74
N ASP A 255 31.48 -14.63 -29.20
CA ASP A 255 32.36 -13.68 -29.87
C ASP A 255 33.39 -13.06 -28.92
N TYR A 256 32.99 -12.84 -27.66
CA TYR A 256 33.84 -12.23 -26.63
C TYR A 256 34.43 -13.24 -25.62
N MET A 257 34.25 -14.55 -25.84
CA MET A 257 34.82 -15.58 -24.98
C MET A 257 36.35 -15.65 -25.14
N PRO A 258 37.14 -15.53 -24.06
CA PRO A 258 38.60 -15.68 -24.14
C PRO A 258 39.00 -17.06 -24.67
N ASP A 259 39.99 -17.11 -25.57
CA ASP A 259 40.41 -18.36 -26.24
C ASP A 259 40.83 -19.46 -25.25
N ASP A 260 41.59 -19.10 -24.22
CA ASP A 260 42.03 -20.03 -23.17
C ASP A 260 40.85 -20.65 -22.39
N PHE A 261 39.79 -19.86 -22.17
CA PHE A 261 38.58 -20.32 -21.50
C PHE A 261 37.74 -21.19 -22.44
N LYS A 262 37.62 -20.77 -23.71
CA LYS A 262 36.90 -21.50 -24.77
C LYS A 262 37.45 -22.90 -24.99
N TYR A 263 38.76 -23.09 -24.90
CA TYR A 263 39.39 -24.42 -25.01
C TYR A 263 38.86 -25.42 -23.98
N LYS A 264 38.58 -24.98 -22.75
CA LYS A 264 38.09 -25.85 -21.66
C LYS A 264 36.57 -25.84 -21.51
N PHE A 265 35.93 -24.73 -21.85
CA PHE A 265 34.54 -24.42 -21.49
C PHE A 265 33.75 -23.76 -22.63
N ALA A 266 33.89 -24.27 -23.85
CA ALA A 266 33.29 -23.70 -25.07
C ALA A 266 31.76 -23.51 -25.03
N THR A 267 31.04 -24.28 -24.22
CA THR A 267 29.58 -24.22 -24.08
C THR A 267 29.11 -23.33 -22.92
N THR A 268 30.03 -22.86 -22.08
CA THR A 268 29.69 -22.05 -20.91
C THR A 268 29.15 -20.71 -21.33
N ARG A 269 27.95 -20.37 -20.85
CA ARG A 269 27.26 -19.11 -21.19
C ARG A 269 27.30 -18.07 -20.08
N VAL A 270 27.30 -18.53 -18.84
CA VAL A 270 27.19 -17.70 -17.65
C VAL A 270 28.03 -18.35 -16.55
N ILE A 271 28.77 -17.52 -15.81
CA ILE A 271 29.40 -17.91 -14.55
C ILE A 271 28.62 -17.21 -13.45
N LEU A 272 28.01 -18.00 -12.57
CA LEU A 272 27.27 -17.49 -11.42
C LEU A 272 28.18 -17.60 -10.20
N ASP A 273 28.61 -16.45 -9.67
CA ASP A 273 29.18 -16.38 -8.34
C ASP A 273 28.04 -16.18 -7.34
N ALA A 274 27.69 -17.25 -6.63
CA ALA A 274 26.52 -17.29 -5.76
C ALA A 274 26.93 -17.76 -4.36
N THR A 275 26.32 -17.16 -3.34
CA THR A 275 26.42 -17.64 -1.97
C THR A 275 25.28 -18.63 -1.71
N GLU A 276 25.61 -19.90 -1.52
CA GLU A 276 24.63 -20.91 -1.14
C GLU A 276 24.20 -20.68 0.31
N THR A 277 22.90 -20.44 0.52
CA THR A 277 22.33 -20.37 1.87
C THR A 277 21.61 -21.68 2.14
N PRO A 278 22.03 -22.48 3.14
CA PRO A 278 21.35 -23.72 3.48
C PRO A 278 19.94 -23.40 3.98
N ILE A 279 18.94 -23.98 3.31
CA ILE A 279 17.54 -23.91 3.74
C ILE A 279 17.20 -25.14 4.60
N GLN A 280 16.28 -24.98 5.56
CA GLN A 280 15.70 -26.14 6.24
C GLN A 280 14.93 -26.97 5.21
N LYS A 281 15.45 -28.16 4.90
CA LYS A 281 14.80 -29.11 4.01
C LYS A 281 13.60 -29.72 4.76
N PRO A 282 12.39 -29.68 4.20
CA PRO A 282 11.27 -30.38 4.81
C PRO A 282 11.59 -31.88 4.87
N SER A 283 11.18 -32.53 5.96
CA SER A 283 11.46 -33.94 6.24
C SER A 283 10.86 -34.88 5.17
N ASN A 284 9.84 -34.40 4.45
CA ASN A 284 9.16 -35.11 3.39
C ASN A 284 8.77 -34.12 2.29
N VAL A 285 9.10 -34.44 1.03
CA VAL A 285 8.88 -33.57 -0.15
C VAL A 285 7.70 -34.06 -0.99
N ASP A 286 7.10 -35.21 -0.64
CA ASP A 286 6.08 -35.91 -1.42
C ASP A 286 4.65 -35.78 -0.86
N VAL A 287 4.32 -34.66 -0.19
CA VAL A 287 2.94 -34.42 0.32
C VAL A 287 2.19 -33.46 -0.57
#